data_AF-H9FD80-F1
#
_entry.id   AF-H9FD80-F1
#
_cell.length_a   1.000
_cell.length_b   1.000
_cell.length_c   1.000
_cell.angle_alpha   90.00
_cell.angle_beta   90.00
_cell.angle_gamma   90.00
#
_symmetry.space_group_name_H-M   'P 1'
#
loop_
_entity.id
_entity.type
_entity.pdbx_description
1 polymer ?
#
loop_
_entity_poly.entity_id
_entity_poly.type
_entity_poly.pdbx_seq_one_letter_code
_entity_poly.pdbx_strand_id
1 'polypeptide(L)'
;TELLVTWRPGPGEPREHVVDWTRDGDPLEKLNWVRLPPGNFSALLPGNFTVGVPYRITVTAVSASGLAPAPSIWGFREELAPLVGPTLWRLQDAPPG
;
A
#
# COMPACT_ATOMS: atom_id res chain seq x y z
N THR A 1 1.62 -17.00 -0.12
CA THR A 1 2.52 -15.88 0.22
C THR A 1 1.71 -14.61 0.13
N GLU A 2 0.97 -14.28 1.19
CA GLU A 2 -0.11 -13.29 1.14
C GLU A 2 0.29 -12.01 1.87
N LEU A 3 -0.49 -10.95 1.69
CA LEU A 3 -0.34 -9.71 2.43
C LEU A 3 -1.68 -9.36 3.07
N LEU A 4 -1.70 -9.23 4.40
CA LEU A 4 -2.90 -8.82 5.15
C LEU A 4 -2.99 -7.30 5.15
N VAL A 5 -4.11 -6.78 4.66
CA VAL A 5 -4.43 -5.36 4.67
C VAL A 5 -5.63 -5.14 5.58
N THR A 6 -5.54 -4.19 6.49
CA THR A 6 -6.64 -3.80 7.37
C THR A 6 -6.84 -2.30 7.28
N TRP A 7 -8.09 -1.85 7.30
CA TRP A 7 -8.44 -0.44 7.28
C TRP A 7 -9.54 -0.14 8.28
N ARG A 8 -9.76 1.16 8.52
CA ARG A 8 -10.88 1.63 9.32
C ARG A 8 -12.05 2.00 8.42
N PRO A 9 -13.29 1.83 8.88
CA PRO A 9 -14.46 2.32 8.15
C PRO A 9 -14.36 3.83 7.89
N GLY A 10 -14.67 4.23 6.66
CA GLY A 10 -14.93 5.63 6.34
C GLY A 10 -16.35 6.05 6.78
N PRO A 11 -16.64 7.36 6.84
CA PRO A 11 -17.97 7.85 7.22
C PRO A 11 -19.05 7.41 6.21
N GLY A 12 -20.15 6.83 6.66
CA GLY A 12 -21.32 6.47 5.83
C GLY A 12 -21.78 5.01 5.94
N GLU A 13 -22.80 4.65 5.15
CA GLU A 13 -23.49 3.34 5.11
C GLU A 13 -22.61 2.14 4.71
N PRO A 14 -23.09 0.87 4.86
CA PRO A 14 -22.31 -0.34 4.54
C PRO A 14 -21.79 -0.32 3.10
N ARG A 15 -20.49 -0.01 2.98
CA ARG A 15 -19.76 0.05 1.72
C ARG A 15 -19.13 -1.30 1.43
N GLU A 16 -19.23 -1.72 0.18
CA GLU A 16 -18.28 -2.70 -0.34
C GLU A 16 -16.91 -2.05 -0.46
N HIS A 17 -15.88 -2.88 -0.46
CA HIS A 17 -14.51 -2.40 -0.61
C HIS A 17 -13.85 -3.12 -1.77
N VAL A 18 -13.16 -2.36 -2.62
CA VAL A 18 -12.19 -2.89 -3.56
C VAL A 18 -10.82 -2.61 -2.99
N VAL A 19 -9.98 -3.63 -2.91
CA VAL A 19 -8.57 -3.46 -2.58
C VAL A 19 -7.78 -3.77 -3.82
N ASP A 20 -7.06 -2.78 -4.32
CA ASP A 20 -6.16 -2.90 -5.45
C ASP A 20 -4.71 -2.80 -5.02
N TRP A 21 -3.83 -3.52 -5.72
CA TRP A 21 -2.40 -3.46 -5.48
C TRP A 21 -1.59 -3.67 -6.75
N THR A 22 -0.44 -3.00 -6.81
CA THR A 22 0.56 -3.16 -7.87
C THR A 22 1.96 -3.16 -7.28
N ARG A 23 2.88 -3.82 -7.96
CA ARG A 23 4.30 -3.79 -7.61
C ARG A 23 4.86 -2.39 -7.90
N ASP A 24 5.85 -1.95 -7.13
CA ASP A 24 6.59 -0.74 -7.48
C ASP A 24 7.18 -0.82 -8.89
N GLY A 25 7.01 0.26 -9.66
CA GLY A 25 7.42 0.37 -11.06
C GLY A 25 6.58 -0.41 -12.08
N ASP A 26 5.62 -1.25 -11.66
CA ASP A 26 4.75 -1.96 -12.62
C ASP A 26 3.69 -1.01 -13.23
N PRO A 27 3.35 -1.18 -14.51
CA PRO A 27 2.35 -0.35 -15.17
C PRO A 27 0.93 -0.78 -14.76
N LEU A 28 -0.06 0.08 -15.03
CA LEU A 28 -1.44 -0.10 -14.55
C LEU A 28 -2.11 -1.40 -15.06
N GLU A 29 -1.67 -1.94 -16.20
CA GLU A 29 -2.22 -3.17 -16.79
C GLU A 29 -1.92 -4.41 -15.94
N LYS A 30 -0.95 -4.32 -15.00
CA LYS A 30 -0.62 -5.40 -14.05
C LYS A 30 -1.31 -5.23 -12.69
N LEU A 31 -2.25 -4.30 -12.56
CA LEU A 31 -2.99 -4.08 -11.34
C LEU A 31 -3.76 -5.34 -10.94
N ASN A 32 -3.61 -5.75 -9.70
CA ASN A 32 -4.40 -6.82 -9.10
C ASN A 32 -5.45 -6.20 -8.20
N TRP A 33 -6.60 -6.84 -8.06
CA TRP A 33 -7.66 -6.35 -7.18
C TRP A 33 -8.54 -7.48 -6.65
N VAL A 34 -9.15 -7.22 -5.49
CA VAL A 34 -10.23 -8.04 -4.92
C VAL A 34 -11.38 -7.13 -4.52
N ARG A 35 -12.60 -7.64 -4.62
CA ARG A 35 -13.81 -6.98 -4.11
C ARG A 35 -14.33 -7.76 -2.91
N LEU A 36 -14.72 -7.02 -1.88
CA LEU A 36 -15.15 -7.54 -0.61
C LEU A 36 -16.57 -7.09 -0.32
N PRO A 37 -17.39 -7.98 0.27
CA PRO A 37 -18.74 -7.62 0.69
C PRO A 37 -18.69 -6.55 1.80
N PRO A 38 -19.81 -5.88 2.06
CA PRO A 38 -19.89 -4.91 3.15
C PRO A 38 -19.59 -5.55 4.52
N GLY A 39 -19.00 -4.77 5.42
CA GLY A 39 -18.65 -5.21 6.78
C GLY A 39 -17.26 -5.85 6.92
N ASN A 40 -16.59 -6.17 5.81
CA ASN A 40 -15.18 -6.61 5.83
C ASN A 40 -14.24 -5.40 5.83
N PHE A 41 -13.42 -5.29 6.88
CA PHE A 41 -12.40 -4.24 7.05
C PHE A 41 -10.97 -4.79 6.99
N SER A 42 -10.84 -6.00 6.46
CA SER A 42 -9.57 -6.69 6.24
C SER A 42 -9.62 -7.52 4.97
N ALA A 43 -8.49 -7.60 4.27
CA ALA A 43 -8.31 -8.39 3.06
C ALA A 43 -7.01 -9.17 3.15
N LEU A 44 -7.06 -10.47 2.86
CA LEU A 44 -5.87 -11.25 2.57
C LEU A 44 -5.65 -11.21 1.07
N LEU A 45 -4.63 -10.47 0.63
CA LEU A 45 -4.37 -10.27 -0.79
C LEU A 45 -3.75 -11.55 -1.38
N PRO A 46 -4.41 -12.19 -2.36
CA PRO A 46 -3.86 -13.36 -3.03
C PRO A 46 -2.78 -12.92 -4.01
N GLY A 47 -1.64 -13.59 -4.04
CA GLY A 47 -0.62 -13.29 -5.04
C GLY A 47 0.75 -13.85 -4.73
N ASN A 48 1.63 -13.76 -5.73
CA ASN A 48 3.03 -14.13 -5.61
C ASN A 48 3.87 -12.92 -5.17
N PHE A 49 3.65 -12.46 -3.93
CA PHE A 49 4.40 -11.33 -3.37
C PHE A 49 5.89 -11.67 -3.22
N THR A 50 6.73 -10.82 -3.79
CA THR A 50 8.19 -10.97 -3.80
C THR A 50 8.81 -10.33 -2.55
N VAL A 51 9.77 -11.02 -1.94
CA VAL A 51 10.54 -10.50 -0.80
C VAL A 51 11.39 -9.30 -1.24
N GLY A 52 11.49 -8.27 -0.40
CA GLY A 52 12.25 -7.05 -0.67
C GLY A 52 11.63 -6.12 -1.72
N VAL A 53 10.40 -6.39 -2.17
CA VAL A 53 9.72 -5.59 -3.18
C VAL A 53 8.54 -4.85 -2.56
N PRO A 54 8.45 -3.52 -2.71
CA PRO A 54 7.30 -2.75 -2.26
C PRO A 54 6.11 -2.94 -3.20
N TYR A 55 4.92 -3.00 -2.62
CA TYR A 55 3.65 -3.00 -3.33
C TYR A 55 2.83 -1.78 -2.89
N ARG A 56 2.31 -1.05 -3.87
CA ARG A 56 1.38 0.06 -3.64
C ARG A 56 -0.02 -0.51 -3.51
N ILE A 57 -0.69 -0.23 -2.41
CA ILE A 57 -2.00 -0.77 -2.07
C ILE A 57 -2.98 0.39 -1.86
N THR A 58 -4.17 0.29 -2.44
CA THR A 58 -5.26 1.25 -2.25
C THR A 58 -6.53 0.52 -1.86
N VAL A 59 -7.26 1.06 -0.88
CA VAL A 59 -8.59 0.60 -0.53
C VAL A 59 -9.59 1.64 -1.03
N THR A 60 -10.55 1.20 -1.83
CA THR A 60 -11.60 2.05 -2.40
C THR A 60 -12.96 1.58 -1.90
N ALA A 61 -13.67 2.46 -1.20
CA ALA A 61 -15.04 2.21 -0.81
C ALA A 61 -15.97 2.41 -2.02
N VAL A 62 -16.91 1.48 -2.22
CA VAL A 62 -17.89 1.48 -3.31
C VAL A 62 -19.30 1.62 -2.73
N SER A 63 -20.06 2.59 -3.24
CA SER A 63 -21.46 2.83 -2.90
C SER A 63 -22.26 3.27 -4.13
N ALA A 64 -23.59 3.31 -4.00
CA ALA A 64 -24.47 3.84 -5.05
C ALA A 64 -24.15 5.29 -5.44
N SER A 65 -23.57 6.06 -4.51
CA SER A 65 -23.14 7.44 -4.71
C SER A 65 -21.77 7.58 -5.41
N GLY A 66 -21.02 6.49 -5.59
CA GLY A 66 -19.74 6.49 -6.30
C GLY A 66 -18.61 5.77 -5.57
N LEU A 67 -17.38 6.19 -5.89
CA LEU A 67 -16.14 5.61 -5.38
C LEU A 67 -15.42 6.60 -4.46
N ALA A 68 -14.90 6.09 -3.34
CA ALA A 68 -14.11 6.88 -2.39
C ALA A 68 -12.79 6.14 -2.07
N PRO A 69 -11.70 6.44 -2.80
CA PRO A 69 -10.39 5.86 -2.54
C PRO A 69 -9.75 6.47 -1.29
N ALA A 70 -9.15 5.62 -0.45
CA ALA A 70 -8.25 6.04 0.61
C ALA A 70 -6.86 6.41 0.03
N PRO A 71 -6.02 7.14 0.77
CA PRO A 71 -4.62 7.31 0.41
C PRO A 71 -3.92 5.95 0.23
N SER A 72 -3.12 5.80 -0.83
CA SER A 72 -2.35 4.58 -1.04
C SER A 72 -1.27 4.41 0.04
N ILE A 73 -1.01 3.17 0.41
CA ILE A 73 0.12 2.80 1.28
C ILE A 73 1.12 1.93 0.51
N TRP A 74 2.35 1.89 1.02
CA TRP A 74 3.37 0.94 0.59
C TRP A 74 3.45 -0.20 1.59
N GLY A 75 3.46 -1.44 1.09
CA GLY A 75 3.59 -2.65 1.89
C GLY A 75 4.61 -3.61 1.31
N PHE A 76 5.32 -4.32 2.19
CA PHE A 76 6.22 -5.41 1.85
C PHE A 76 5.65 -6.69 2.44
N ARG A 77 5.85 -7.82 1.76
CA ARG A 77 5.67 -9.12 2.40
C ARG A 77 6.77 -9.37 3.43
N GLU A 78 7.99 -9.02 3.07
CA GLU A 78 9.19 -9.09 3.92
C GLU A 78 10.17 -8.04 3.41
N GLU A 79 10.67 -7.20 4.33
CA GLU A 79 11.63 -6.14 4.02
C GLU A 79 13.06 -6.68 4.15
N LEU A 80 13.94 -6.27 3.24
CA LEU A 80 15.35 -6.64 3.25
C LEU A 80 16.21 -5.48 3.72
N ALA A 81 17.40 -5.78 4.23
CA ALA A 81 18.40 -4.77 4.52
C ALA A 81 18.77 -4.00 3.24
N PRO A 82 19.01 -2.67 3.32
CA PRO A 82 19.46 -1.88 2.18
C PRO A 82 20.77 -2.43 1.60
N LEU A 83 20.84 -2.55 0.28
CA LEU A 83 22.06 -2.96 -0.42
C LEU A 83 23.15 -1.87 -0.37
N VAL A 84 22.73 -0.61 -0.30
CA VAL A 84 23.62 0.55 -0.26
C VAL A 84 23.14 1.49 0.85
N GLY A 85 24.06 1.84 1.76
CA GLY A 85 23.79 2.79 2.82
C GLY A 85 23.77 4.25 2.33
N PRO A 86 23.24 5.18 3.13
CA PRO A 86 23.21 6.59 2.75
C PRO A 86 24.62 7.19 2.65
N THR A 87 24.83 8.08 1.68
CA THR A 87 26.05 8.90 1.61
C THR A 87 26.01 9.96 2.70
N LEU A 88 26.95 9.91 3.64
CA LEU A 88 27.10 10.94 4.67
C LEU A 88 27.83 12.16 4.09
N TRP A 89 27.12 13.28 4.00
CA TRP A 89 27.73 14.58 3.75
C TRP A 89 28.08 15.23 5.09
N ARG A 90 29.37 15.47 5.35
CA ARG A 90 29.78 16.25 6.53
C ARG A 90 29.34 17.70 6.32
N LEU A 91 28.47 18.19 7.20
CA LEU A 91 28.18 19.62 7.30
C LEU A 91 29.48 20.32 7.72
N GLN A 92 29.93 21.35 6.98
CA GLN A 92 31.11 22.12 7.38
C GLN A 92 30.89 22.69 8.77
N ASP A 93 31.83 22.47 9.69
CA ASP A 93 31.83 23.13 11.00
C ASP A 93 31.82 24.65 10.78
N ALA A 94 30.99 25.37 11.52
CA ALA A 94 30.96 26.82 11.47
C ALA A 94 32.36 27.38 11.81
N PRO A 95 32.84 28.44 11.13
CA PRO A 95 34.13 29.04 11.44
C PRO A 95 34.21 29.45 12.92
N PRO A 96 35.38 29.36 13.58
CA PRO A 96 35.55 29.93 14.91
C PRO A 96 35.25 31.44 14.86
N GLY A 97 34.38 31.90 15.78
CA GLY A 97 34.04 33.31 15.95
C GLY A 97 35.10 34.11 16.69
#